data_AF-A0A966T7R5-F1
#
_entry.id   AF-A0A966T7R5-F1
#
_cell.length_a   1.000
_cell.length_b   1.000
_cell.length_c   1.000
_cell.angle_alpha   90.00
_cell.angle_beta   90.00
_cell.angle_gamma   90.00
#
_symmetry.space_group_name_H-M   'P 1'
#
loop_
_entity.id
_entity.type
_entity.pdbx_description
1 polymer ?
#
loop_
_entity_poly.entity_id
_entity_poly.type
_entity_poly.pdbx_seq_one_letter_code
_entity_poly.pdbx_strand_id
1 'polypeptide(L)'
;MALRPWSPIPIVDNGEPLLPLPPDLLRLEPHPYVAVGAPYGEAASPFQLRQGVIERLLAAQAQLQRRHPMLRLAVFDAWRPLAVQEHMVRHAIRCECERRGIDPAQSGTAIDAVVAEVG
;
A
#
# COMPACT_ATOMS: atom_id res chain seq x y z
N MET A 1 4.84 24.92 8.98
CA MET A 1 5.50 23.69 8.47
C MET A 1 6.12 24.01 7.12
N ALA A 2 7.37 23.60 6.89
CA ALA A 2 7.95 23.69 5.55
C ALA A 2 7.24 22.71 4.61
N LEU A 3 6.93 23.13 3.38
CA LEU A 3 6.33 22.26 2.38
C LEU A 3 7.33 21.16 1.99
N ARG A 4 6.84 19.95 1.76
CA ARG A 4 7.69 18.84 1.33
C ARG A 4 8.19 19.12 -0.10
N PRO A 5 9.39 18.65 -0.49
CA PRO A 5 9.93 18.88 -1.83
C PRO A 5 9.00 18.43 -2.98
N TRP A 6 8.10 17.49 -2.72
CA TRP A 6 7.12 16.98 -3.68
C TRP A 6 5.74 17.65 -3.60
N SER A 7 5.48 18.53 -2.62
CA SER A 7 4.22 19.27 -2.51
C SER A 7 3.82 20.06 -3.77
N PRO A 8 4.74 20.66 -4.55
CA PRO A 8 4.34 21.37 -5.77
C PRO A 8 4.10 20.44 -6.98
N ILE A 9 4.38 19.14 -6.87
CA ILE A 9 4.20 18.19 -7.98
C ILE A 9 2.72 17.77 -8.02
N PRO A 10 1.94 18.18 -9.04
CA PRO A 10 0.54 17.79 -9.10
C PRO A 10 0.40 16.29 -9.35
N ILE A 11 -0.54 15.67 -8.65
CA ILE A 11 -0.98 14.30 -8.96
C ILE A 11 -2.02 14.41 -10.08
N VAL A 12 -1.62 14.06 -11.29
CA VAL A 12 -2.52 14.03 -12.45
C VAL A 12 -2.97 12.60 -12.70
N ASP A 13 -4.28 12.40 -12.73
CA ASP A 13 -4.85 11.11 -13.09
C ASP A 13 -4.57 10.80 -14.57
N ASN A 14 -4.06 9.61 -14.87
CA ASN A 14 -3.80 9.20 -16.26
C ASN A 14 -5.04 8.60 -16.94
N GLY A 15 -6.16 8.49 -16.22
CA GLY A 15 -7.44 7.98 -16.74
C GLY A 15 -7.47 6.47 -17.03
N GLU A 16 -6.38 5.74 -16.77
CA GLU A 16 -6.35 4.30 -16.97
C GLU A 16 -7.30 3.61 -15.98
N PRO A 17 -8.05 2.58 -16.42
CA PRO A 17 -8.92 1.84 -15.54
C PRO A 17 -8.10 1.07 -14.51
N LEU A 18 -8.67 0.93 -13.32
CA LEU A 18 -8.18 0.05 -12.28
C LEU A 18 -8.74 -1.36 -12.53
N LEU A 19 -7.87 -2.32 -12.81
CA LEU A 19 -8.24 -3.68 -13.19
C LEU A 19 -7.73 -4.68 -12.14
N PRO A 20 -8.43 -5.82 -11.95
CA PRO A 20 -7.90 -6.91 -11.12
C PRO A 20 -6.60 -7.44 -11.72
N LEU A 21 -5.69 -7.86 -10.85
CA LEU A 21 -4.45 -8.51 -11.26
C LEU A 21 -4.80 -9.77 -12.09
N PRO A 22 -4.16 -10.03 -13.25
CA PRO A 22 -4.37 -11.24 -14.02
C PRO A 22 -3.77 -12.47 -13.32
N PRO A 23 -4.23 -13.70 -13.63
CA PRO A 23 -3.72 -14.95 -13.04
C PRO A 23 -2.23 -15.22 -13.35
N ASP A 24 -1.70 -14.62 -14.42
CA ASP A 24 -0.30 -14.78 -14.83
C ASP A 24 0.68 -14.16 -13.83
N LEU A 25 0.24 -13.18 -13.03
CA LEU A 25 1.02 -12.57 -11.96
C LEU A 25 0.64 -13.20 -10.63
N LEU A 26 1.64 -13.67 -9.88
CA LEU A 26 1.40 -14.29 -8.58
C LEU A 26 0.98 -13.23 -7.56
N ARG A 27 0.12 -13.62 -6.61
CA ARG A 27 -0.31 -12.82 -5.46
C ARG A 27 0.29 -13.43 -4.21
N LEU A 28 0.82 -12.60 -3.32
CA LEU A 28 1.23 -13.06 -2.00
C LEU A 28 0.04 -12.97 -1.05
N GLU A 29 -0.46 -14.11 -0.63
CA GLU A 29 -1.60 -14.24 0.28
C GLU A 29 -1.16 -14.80 1.64
N PRO A 30 -1.76 -14.37 2.76
CA PRO A 30 -2.84 -13.37 2.85
C PRO A 30 -2.35 -11.94 2.58
N HIS A 31 -3.23 -11.07 2.06
CA HIS A 31 -2.86 -9.68 1.80
C HIS A 31 -2.60 -8.94 3.13
N PRO A 32 -1.43 -8.31 3.32
CA PRO A 32 -1.01 -7.76 4.62
C PRO A 32 -2.01 -6.77 5.23
N TYR A 33 -2.54 -5.85 4.41
CA TYR A 33 -3.48 -4.84 4.90
C TYR A 33 -4.87 -5.41 5.19
N VAL A 34 -5.29 -6.44 4.46
CA VAL A 34 -6.56 -7.11 4.76
C VAL A 34 -6.44 -7.87 6.08
N ALA A 35 -5.29 -8.49 6.34
CA ALA A 35 -5.04 -9.20 7.59
C ALA A 35 -5.13 -8.29 8.85
N VAL A 36 -4.85 -7.00 8.72
CA VAL A 36 -5.02 -5.99 9.80
C VAL A 36 -6.33 -5.20 9.70
N GLY A 37 -7.29 -5.68 8.92
CA GLY A 37 -8.64 -5.11 8.83
C GLY A 37 -8.74 -3.80 8.03
N ALA A 38 -7.84 -3.56 7.08
CA ALA A 38 -7.89 -2.33 6.30
C ALA A 38 -9.14 -2.23 5.41
N PRO A 39 -9.79 -1.06 5.33
CA PRO A 39 -11.08 -0.89 4.67
C PRO A 39 -10.93 -0.69 3.16
N TYR A 40 -10.90 -1.79 2.41
CA TYR A 40 -10.88 -1.75 0.94
C TYR A 40 -12.24 -1.42 0.31
N GLY A 41 -13.32 -1.49 1.08
CA GLY A 41 -14.70 -1.32 0.60
C GLY A 41 -15.33 -2.66 0.17
N GLU A 42 -16.66 -2.67 0.03
CA GLU A 42 -17.39 -3.88 -0.35
C GLU A 42 -16.96 -4.37 -1.75
N ALA A 43 -16.68 -5.67 -1.86
CA ALA A 43 -16.28 -6.37 -3.09
C ALA A 43 -14.98 -5.90 -3.78
N ALA A 44 -14.22 -4.96 -3.21
CA ALA A 44 -12.99 -4.49 -3.81
C ALA A 44 -11.80 -5.42 -3.46
N SER A 45 -11.10 -5.89 -4.48
CA SER A 45 -9.88 -6.70 -4.31
C SER A 45 -8.68 -5.78 -4.05
N PRO A 46 -7.79 -6.10 -3.09
CA PRO A 46 -6.58 -5.31 -2.86
C PRO A 46 -5.57 -5.46 -4.02
N PHE A 47 -5.65 -6.55 -4.77
CA PHE A 47 -4.81 -6.83 -5.94
C PHE A 47 -5.42 -6.23 -7.21
N GLN A 48 -5.51 -4.90 -7.22
CA GLN A 48 -5.92 -4.13 -8.38
C GLN A 48 -4.80 -3.17 -8.80
N LEU A 49 -4.60 -3.01 -10.11
CA LEU A 49 -3.57 -2.13 -10.66
C LEU A 49 -4.12 -1.41 -11.88
N ARG A 50 -3.56 -0.23 -12.19
CA ARG A 50 -3.87 0.44 -13.45
C ARG A 50 -3.44 -0.44 -14.62
N GLN A 51 -4.22 -0.42 -15.70
CA GLN A 51 -3.99 -1.22 -16.90
C GLN A 51 -2.52 -1.15 -17.37
N GLY A 52 -1.94 0.05 -17.51
CA GLY A 52 -0.58 0.18 -18.01
C GLY A 52 0.48 -0.41 -17.07
N VAL A 53 0.21 -0.47 -15.76
CA VAL A 53 1.09 -1.14 -14.79
C VAL A 53 1.05 -2.66 -14.98
N ILE A 54 -0.14 -3.23 -15.20
CA ILE A 54 -0.30 -4.66 -15.48
C ILE A 54 0.47 -5.05 -16.74
N GLU A 55 0.30 -4.30 -17.83
CA GLU A 55 0.99 -4.56 -19.10
C GLU A 55 2.51 -4.55 -18.94
N ARG A 56 3.06 -3.58 -18.20
CA ARG A 56 4.50 -3.50 -17.91
C ARG A 56 4.99 -4.63 -17.00
N LEU A 57 4.20 -5.07 -16.02
CA LEU A 57 4.54 -6.21 -15.16
C LEU A 57 4.58 -7.51 -15.95
N LEU A 58 3.63 -7.73 -16.87
CA LEU A 58 3.63 -8.89 -17.76
C LEU A 58 4.86 -8.89 -18.69
N ALA A 59 5.18 -7.73 -19.27
CA ALA A 59 6.38 -7.57 -20.08
C ALA A 59 7.67 -7.83 -19.26
N ALA A 60 7.74 -7.35 -18.02
CA ALA A 60 8.85 -7.58 -17.12
C ALA A 60 9.00 -9.07 -16.75
N GLN A 61 7.89 -9.76 -16.45
CA GLN A 61 7.90 -11.19 -16.19
C GLN A 61 8.36 -11.98 -17.42
N ALA A 62 7.87 -11.65 -18.62
CA ALA A 62 8.31 -12.31 -19.86
C ALA A 62 9.81 -12.10 -20.12
N GLN A 63 10.33 -10.90 -19.83
CA GLN A 63 11.77 -10.61 -19.90
C GLN A 63 12.58 -11.42 -18.87
N LEU A 64 12.08 -11.55 -17.64
CA LEU A 64 12.70 -12.36 -16.59
C LEU A 64 12.76 -13.84 -17.02
N GLN A 65 11.66 -14.39 -17.52
CA GLN A 65 11.54 -15.79 -17.89
C GLN A 65 12.38 -16.18 -19.11
N ARG A 66 12.68 -15.23 -20.02
CA ARG A 66 13.65 -15.47 -21.10
C ARG A 66 15.05 -15.82 -20.59
N ARG A 67 15.42 -15.32 -19.41
CA ARG A 67 16.73 -15.54 -18.79
C ARG A 67 16.68 -16.67 -17.77
N HIS A 68 15.59 -16.74 -17.03
CA HIS A 68 15.36 -17.69 -15.94
C HIS A 68 13.93 -18.24 -16.03
N PRO A 69 13.68 -19.30 -16.81
CA PRO A 69 12.34 -19.79 -17.12
C PRO A 69 11.47 -20.14 -15.90
N MET A 70 12.10 -20.50 -14.77
CA MET A 70 11.40 -20.88 -13.54
C MET A 70 11.02 -19.70 -12.65
N LEU A 71 11.55 -18.50 -12.88
CA LEU A 71 11.27 -17.34 -12.04
C LEU A 71 9.99 -16.62 -12.48
N ARG A 72 9.22 -16.16 -11.50
CA ARG A 72 7.98 -15.40 -11.70
C ARG A 72 7.95 -14.20 -10.75
N LEU A 73 7.23 -13.15 -11.15
CA LEU A 73 6.96 -12.02 -10.26
C LEU A 73 5.81 -12.35 -9.33
N ALA A 74 5.96 -11.99 -8.06
CA ALA A 74 4.91 -12.08 -7.06
C ALA A 74 4.59 -10.69 -6.52
N VAL A 75 3.32 -10.29 -6.63
CA VAL A 75 2.82 -9.00 -6.19
C VAL A 75 2.45 -9.13 -4.72
N PHE A 76 3.15 -8.36 -3.89
CA PHE A 76 2.90 -8.27 -2.45
C PHE A 76 1.80 -7.27 -2.10
N ASP A 77 1.77 -6.15 -2.83
CA ASP A 77 0.86 -5.04 -2.59
C ASP A 77 0.60 -4.29 -3.91
N ALA A 78 -0.57 -3.66 -4.00
CA ALA A 78 -1.06 -3.07 -5.22
C ALA A 78 -1.90 -1.80 -4.95
N TRP A 79 -3.23 -1.90 -4.99
CA TRP A 79 -4.09 -0.73 -4.81
C TRP A 79 -4.18 -0.37 -3.32
N ARG A 80 -4.06 0.92 -3.02
CA ARG A 80 -4.24 1.47 -1.66
C ARG A 80 -5.11 2.72 -1.74
N PRO A 81 -6.42 2.64 -1.49
CA PRO A 81 -7.25 3.84 -1.38
C PRO A 81 -6.87 4.65 -0.13
N LEU A 82 -7.26 5.93 -0.11
CA LEU A 82 -6.95 6.83 1.02
C LEU A 82 -7.43 6.28 2.37
N ALA A 83 -8.59 5.61 2.40
CA ALA A 83 -9.11 4.98 3.61
C ALA A 83 -8.19 3.88 4.16
N VAL A 84 -7.57 3.08 3.28
CA VAL A 84 -6.57 2.07 3.67
C VAL A 84 -5.31 2.76 4.18
N GLN A 85 -4.87 3.84 3.53
CA GLN A 85 -3.68 4.58 3.97
C GLN A 85 -3.89 5.21 5.35
N GLU A 86 -5.04 5.85 5.58
CA GLU A 86 -5.40 6.41 6.88
C GLU A 86 -5.48 5.32 7.96
N HIS A 87 -6.10 4.18 7.65
CA HIS A 87 -6.13 3.03 8.55
C HIS A 87 -4.72 2.56 8.93
N MET A 88 -3.81 2.46 7.96
CA MET A 88 -2.44 2.03 8.21
C MET A 88 -1.64 3.03 9.05
N VAL A 89 -1.86 4.33 8.90
CA VAL A 89 -1.27 5.35 9.77
C VAL A 89 -1.76 5.17 11.21
N ARG A 90 -3.09 5.05 11.42
CA ARG A 90 -3.67 4.82 12.74
C ARG A 90 -3.19 3.51 13.36
N HIS A 91 -3.07 2.46 12.56
CA HIS A 91 -2.53 1.17 12.98
C HIS A 91 -1.07 1.31 13.42
N ALA A 92 -0.22 1.99 12.65
CA ALA A 92 1.19 2.21 12.99
C ALA A 92 1.36 3.01 14.29
N ILE A 93 0.58 4.09 14.48
CA ILE A 93 0.57 4.86 15.73
C ILE A 93 0.23 3.95 16.92
N ARG A 94 -0.81 3.11 16.79
CA ARG A 94 -1.21 2.18 17.86
C ARG A 94 -0.11 1.20 18.21
N CYS A 95 0.48 0.54 17.21
CA CYS A 95 1.58 -0.39 17.43
C CYS A 95 2.77 0.29 18.12
N GLU A 96 3.06 1.53 17.76
CA GLU A 96 4.17 2.28 18.35
C GLU A 96 3.88 2.72 19.79
N CYS A 97 2.65 3.13 20.08
CA CYS A 97 2.19 3.39 21.45
C CYS A 97 2.29 2.13 22.31
N GLU A 98 1.79 0.98 21.83
CA GLU A 98 1.89 -0.31 22.52
C GLU A 98 3.36 -0.69 22.80
N ARG A 99 4.24 -0.55 21.80
CA ARG A 99 5.67 -0.83 21.94
C ARG A 99 6.36 0.04 22.99
N ARG A 100 5.92 1.29 23.14
CA ARG A 100 6.46 2.25 24.13
C ARG A 100 5.73 2.19 25.48
N GLY A 101 4.70 1.38 25.62
CA GLY A 101 3.85 1.36 26.82
C GLY A 101 3.07 2.66 27.03
N ILE A 102 2.81 3.41 25.97
CA ILE A 102 2.03 4.65 25.99
C ILE A 102 0.57 4.29 25.76
N ASP A 103 -0.32 4.76 26.63
CA ASP A 103 -1.76 4.59 26.44
C ASP A 103 -2.25 5.57 25.35
N PRO A 104 -2.77 5.08 24.20
CA PRO A 104 -3.26 5.92 23.12
C PRO A 104 -4.49 6.78 23.52
N ALA A 105 -5.13 6.51 24.67
CA ALA A 105 -6.21 7.34 25.20
C ALA A 105 -5.70 8.54 26.02
N GLN A 106 -4.41 8.61 26.36
CA GLN A 106 -3.84 9.72 27.12
C GLN A 106 -3.46 10.87 26.18
N SER A 107 -4.27 11.93 26.13
CA SER A 107 -3.89 13.16 25.43
C SER A 107 -2.65 13.78 26.08
N GLY A 108 -1.54 13.88 25.34
CA GLY A 108 -0.29 14.45 25.83
C GLY A 108 0.81 14.48 24.77
N THR A 109 1.88 15.23 25.05
CA THR A 109 3.03 15.46 24.14
C THR A 109 3.71 14.18 23.64
N ALA A 110 3.56 13.07 24.37
CA ALA A 110 4.09 11.77 24.00
C ALA A 110 3.39 11.15 22.77
N ILE A 111 2.07 11.36 22.62
CA ILE A 111 1.33 10.90 21.42
C ILE A 111 1.68 11.80 20.23
N ASP A 112 1.77 13.12 20.43
CA ASP A 112 2.12 14.05 19.36
C ASP A 112 3.52 13.76 18.77
N ALA A 113 4.47 13.33 19.61
CA ALA A 113 5.78 12.89 19.17
C ALA A 113 5.71 11.60 18.32
N VAL A 114 4.88 10.62 18.73
CA VAL A 114 4.66 9.39 17.94
C VAL A 114 3.98 9.71 16.61
N VAL A 115 2.99 10.60 16.60
CA VAL A 115 2.30 11.02 15.37
C VAL A 115 3.26 11.73 14.42
N ALA A 116 4.12 12.62 14.92
CA ALA A 116 5.12 13.32 14.10
C ALA A 116 6.23 12.41 13.56
N GLU A 117 6.52 11.29 14.23
CA GLU A 117 7.48 10.29 13.73
C GLU A 117 6.86 9.35 12.68
N VAL A 118 5.57 9.05 12.80
CA VAL A 118 4.84 8.18 11.86
C VAL A 118 4.38 8.93 10.60
N GLY A 119 4.23 10.26 10.64
CA GLY A 119 3.69 11.09 9.55
C GLY A 119 4.46 12.38 9.25
#